data_AF-A0A836RS04-F1
#
_entry.id   AF-A0A836RS04-F1
#
_cell.length_a   1.000
_cell.length_b   1.000
_cell.length_c   1.000
_cell.angle_alpha   90.00
_cell.angle_beta   90.00
_cell.angle_gamma   90.00
#
_symmetry.space_group_name_H-M   'P 1'
#
loop_
_entity.id
_entity.type
_entity.pdbx_description
1 polymer ?
#
loop_
_entity_poly.entity_id
_entity_poly.type
_entity_poly.pdbx_seq_one_letter_code
_entity_poly.pdbx_strand_id
1 'polypeptide(L)'
;MLRYLRWIIISIVGLLVITACSQQEPIEEPLTDLNGSSFLLMADEDPLGVEEGPAFVMDAIGPMYFGVLDLTDEQIAQIREIAAKYRDEFRALMREWKDGKSWKEIRKKRRELHEKMRREIEQILTDEQKAILEEIRTQLANGEYPDIIIEKRVAFLTEQLHLSEEQQEAIRGLLKEYGNKLLAARNNSRHPGQFGMAMMRIFKELDAKIIELLTPDQLVLYNQLKEWHRFKGRRHYDYQNWPGRP
;
A
#
# COMPACT_ATOMS: atom_id res chain seq x y z
N MET A 1 -43.79 38.48 -34.45
CA MET A 1 -45.14 38.55 -33.84
C MET A 1 -45.89 37.27 -34.23
N LEU A 2 -45.72 36.16 -33.51
CA LEU A 2 -46.60 35.79 -32.38
C LEU A 2 -48.07 35.91 -32.75
N ARG A 3 -48.60 34.91 -33.46
CA ARG A 3 -50.03 34.52 -33.52
C ARG A 3 -50.15 33.26 -34.38
N TYR A 4 -51.03 32.35 -33.99
CA TYR A 4 -51.29 31.02 -34.58
C TYR A 4 -50.42 29.86 -34.05
N LEU A 5 -50.33 29.80 -32.73
CA LEU A 5 -50.16 28.54 -32.00
C LEU A 5 -51.26 28.48 -30.93
N ARG A 6 -52.45 28.00 -31.34
CA ARG A 6 -53.56 27.54 -30.49
C ARG A 6 -54.71 27.17 -31.44
N TRP A 7 -55.37 26.04 -31.20
CA TRP A 7 -56.32 25.33 -32.08
C TRP A 7 -55.57 24.57 -33.19
N ILE A 8 -55.31 23.27 -33.11
CA ILE A 8 -56.27 22.18 -32.95
C ILE A 8 -55.60 21.03 -32.18
N ILE A 9 -56.24 20.69 -31.06
CA ILE A 9 -56.01 19.52 -30.24
C ILE A 9 -57.17 18.54 -30.56
N ILE A 10 -56.84 17.25 -30.71
CA ILE A 10 -57.70 16.06 -30.63
C ILE A 10 -58.54 15.66 -31.86
N SER A 11 -58.16 14.52 -32.44
CA SER A 11 -58.96 13.34 -32.88
C SER A 11 -58.18 12.69 -34.03
N ILE A 12 -57.64 11.46 -33.99
CA ILE A 12 -58.25 10.12 -33.82
C ILE A 12 -57.04 9.17 -33.56
N VAL A 13 -56.79 8.63 -32.36
CA VAL A 13 -57.26 7.35 -31.79
C VAL A 13 -57.24 6.15 -32.77
N GLY A 14 -56.26 5.24 -32.58
CA GLY A 14 -56.47 3.80 -32.77
C GLY A 14 -55.51 3.04 -33.69
N LEU A 15 -54.47 2.42 -33.11
CA LEU A 15 -54.13 0.96 -33.15
C LEU A 15 -52.70 0.78 -32.60
N LEU A 16 -52.50 0.44 -31.32
CA LEU A 16 -52.40 -0.92 -30.75
C LEU A 16 -51.37 -1.86 -31.44
N VAL A 17 -50.31 -2.17 -30.65
CA VAL A 17 -49.77 -3.51 -30.33
C VAL A 17 -48.39 -3.90 -30.86
N ILE A 18 -47.42 -3.76 -29.93
CA ILE A 18 -46.34 -4.70 -29.54
C ILE A 18 -45.30 -5.07 -30.61
N THR A 19 -44.05 -4.62 -30.44
CA THR A 19 -42.90 -5.52 -30.34
C THR A 19 -41.75 -4.88 -29.53
N ALA A 20 -41.49 -5.50 -28.38
CA ALA A 20 -40.24 -5.69 -27.65
C ALA A 20 -39.25 -4.53 -27.38
N CYS A 21 -38.99 -4.38 -26.08
CA CYS A 21 -37.81 -3.83 -25.43
C CYS A 21 -36.49 -4.00 -26.20
N SER A 22 -35.75 -2.90 -26.30
CA SER A 22 -34.29 -2.89 -26.45
C SER A 22 -33.73 -1.66 -25.75
N GLN A 23 -34.02 -1.55 -24.45
CA GLN A 23 -33.18 -0.79 -23.52
C GLN A 23 -31.91 -1.63 -23.36
N GLN A 24 -30.91 -1.33 -24.18
CA GLN A 24 -29.55 -1.76 -23.93
C GLN A 24 -29.09 -0.99 -22.69
N GLU A 25 -29.33 -1.56 -21.51
CA GLU A 25 -28.63 -1.14 -20.30
C GLU A 25 -27.12 -1.27 -20.56
N PRO A 26 -26.28 -0.31 -20.14
CA PRO A 26 -24.85 -0.51 -20.19
C PRO A 26 -24.55 -1.74 -19.34
N ILE A 27 -24.03 -2.77 -19.98
CA ILE A 27 -23.47 -3.93 -19.32
C ILE A 27 -22.34 -3.38 -18.45
N GLU A 28 -22.61 -3.22 -17.16
CA GLU A 28 -21.56 -3.18 -16.15
C GLU A 28 -20.88 -4.54 -16.24
N GLU A 29 -19.75 -4.58 -16.95
CA GLU A 29 -18.84 -5.70 -16.86
C GLU A 29 -18.51 -5.92 -15.39
N PRO A 30 -18.69 -7.13 -14.83
CA PRO A 30 -18.16 -7.41 -13.52
C PRO A 30 -16.65 -7.18 -13.60
N LEU A 31 -16.12 -6.33 -12.73
CA LEU A 31 -14.69 -6.08 -12.53
C LEU A 31 -13.99 -7.40 -12.17
N THR A 32 -13.70 -8.14 -13.24
CA THR A 32 -13.13 -9.47 -13.38
C THR A 32 -11.76 -9.64 -12.81
N ASP A 33 -10.88 -8.65 -12.95
CA ASP A 33 -9.47 -9.01 -12.94
C ASP A 33 -8.55 -7.78 -13.00
N LEU A 34 -7.38 -8.01 -12.41
CA LEU A 34 -6.14 -7.24 -12.48
C LEU A 34 -5.86 -6.31 -11.28
N ASN A 35 -4.80 -6.71 -10.58
CA ASN A 35 -3.91 -5.92 -9.72
C ASN A 35 -4.24 -5.90 -8.22
N GLY A 36 -4.25 -7.10 -7.65
CA GLY A 36 -4.11 -7.34 -6.21
C GLY A 36 -2.78 -6.86 -5.63
N SER A 37 -2.72 -5.57 -5.29
CA SER A 37 -1.71 -5.00 -4.38
C SER A 37 -2.33 -3.88 -3.53
N SER A 38 -3.47 -4.21 -2.92
CA SER A 38 -4.00 -3.57 -1.73
C SER A 38 -4.55 -4.67 -0.83
N PHE A 39 -3.67 -5.55 -0.36
CA PHE A 39 -4.02 -6.69 0.48
C PHE A 39 -3.61 -6.41 1.92
N LEU A 40 -4.36 -5.53 2.59
CA LEU A 40 -4.44 -5.53 4.04
C LEU A 40 -5.87 -5.15 4.44
N LEU A 41 -6.59 -6.14 4.98
CA LEU A 41 -8.00 -6.13 5.43
C LEU A 41 -9.06 -6.33 4.34
N MET A 42 -9.14 -7.54 3.80
CA MET A 42 -10.44 -8.16 3.55
C MET A 42 -10.51 -9.42 4.42
N ALA A 43 -11.53 -9.44 5.26
CA ALA A 43 -11.94 -10.62 5.98
C ALA A 43 -12.35 -11.66 4.94
N ASP A 44 -11.61 -12.76 4.89
CA ASP A 44 -12.18 -14.09 4.87
C ASP A 44 -11.11 -15.04 5.39
N GLU A 45 -11.57 -16.18 5.88
CA GLU A 45 -10.81 -17.19 6.60
C GLU A 45 -9.42 -17.40 6.01
N ASP A 46 -8.39 -17.48 6.85
CA ASP A 46 -7.05 -17.94 6.49
C ASP A 46 -7.21 -19.39 5.97
N PRO A 47 -7.40 -19.65 4.66
CA PRO A 47 -7.86 -20.97 4.19
C PRO A 47 -6.69 -21.96 4.13
N LEU A 48 -5.50 -21.55 4.59
CA LEU A 48 -4.25 -22.24 4.33
C LEU A 48 -3.34 -22.38 5.54
N GLY A 49 -3.86 -22.22 6.77
CA GLY A 49 -3.13 -22.63 7.98
C GLY A 49 -1.66 -22.16 8.01
N VAL A 50 -1.40 -20.91 7.61
CA VAL A 50 -0.03 -20.48 7.31
C VAL A 50 0.72 -20.17 8.60
N GLU A 51 1.68 -21.04 8.91
CA GLU A 51 2.73 -20.86 9.91
C GLU A 51 3.56 -19.59 9.59
N GLU A 52 3.74 -18.74 10.62
CA GLU A 52 4.87 -17.81 10.82
C GLU A 52 5.48 -17.07 9.62
N GLY A 53 4.68 -16.28 8.88
CA GLY A 53 5.18 -15.44 7.79
C GLY A 53 5.60 -14.00 8.18
N PRO A 54 6.55 -13.38 7.45
CA PRO A 54 7.04 -12.01 7.70
C PRO A 54 5.99 -10.88 7.55
N ALA A 55 4.81 -11.15 6.97
CA ALA A 55 3.70 -10.20 6.90
C ALA A 55 3.23 -9.71 8.27
N PHE A 56 3.26 -10.57 9.28
CA PHE A 56 2.78 -10.21 10.62
C PHE A 56 3.77 -9.26 11.33
N VAL A 57 5.08 -9.46 11.16
CA VAL A 57 6.14 -8.57 11.67
C VAL A 57 6.07 -7.17 11.04
N MET A 58 5.71 -7.10 9.75
CA MET A 58 5.56 -5.84 9.01
C MET A 58 4.42 -4.95 9.55
N ASP A 59 3.34 -5.53 10.10
CA ASP A 59 2.25 -4.76 10.74
C ASP A 59 2.64 -4.23 12.14
N ALA A 60 3.67 -4.82 12.76
CA ALA A 60 4.06 -4.52 14.14
C ALA A 60 4.86 -3.23 14.30
N ILE A 61 5.93 -3.09 13.52
CA ILE A 61 6.78 -1.89 13.50
C ILE A 61 6.25 -0.89 12.47
N GLY A 62 5.52 -1.38 11.46
CA GLY A 62 5.09 -0.64 10.28
C GLY A 62 6.07 -0.91 9.13
N PRO A 63 5.59 -1.17 7.90
CA PRO A 63 6.43 -1.59 6.77
C PRO A 63 7.49 -0.55 6.38
N MET A 64 7.32 0.68 6.85
CA MET A 64 8.23 1.80 6.64
C MET A 64 9.57 1.65 7.39
N TYR A 65 9.59 0.98 8.55
CA TYR A 65 10.75 0.99 9.44
C TYR A 65 11.64 -0.25 9.29
N PHE A 66 11.08 -1.39 8.90
CA PHE A 66 11.79 -2.68 8.87
C PHE A 66 12.99 -2.67 7.91
N GLY A 67 12.88 -1.96 6.78
CA GLY A 67 13.98 -1.86 5.79
C GLY A 67 15.04 -0.81 6.11
N VAL A 68 14.85 0.01 7.15
CA VAL A 68 15.75 1.13 7.47
C VAL A 68 16.68 0.82 8.63
N LEU A 69 16.23 0.02 9.59
CA LEU A 69 16.92 -0.21 10.86
C LEU A 69 18.05 -1.24 10.81
N ASP A 70 18.30 -1.85 9.64
CA ASP A 70 19.33 -2.89 9.44
C ASP A 70 19.38 -3.91 10.59
N LEU A 71 18.23 -4.49 10.93
CA LEU A 71 18.07 -5.39 12.06
C LEU A 71 18.94 -6.66 11.89
N THR A 72 19.59 -7.12 12.96
CA THR A 72 20.34 -8.39 12.93
C THR A 72 19.39 -9.59 12.87
N ASP A 73 19.91 -10.76 12.45
CA ASP A 73 19.11 -11.99 12.41
C ASP A 73 18.54 -12.37 13.77
N GLU A 74 19.30 -12.16 14.85
CA GLU A 74 18.84 -12.35 16.23
C GLU A 74 17.73 -11.37 16.61
N GLN A 75 17.89 -10.08 16.26
CA GLN A 75 16.83 -9.08 16.51
C GLN A 75 15.56 -9.43 15.73
N ILE A 76 15.69 -9.88 14.48
CA ILE A 76 14.56 -10.33 13.66
C ILE A 76 13.88 -11.54 14.30
N ALA A 77 14.63 -12.50 14.82
CA ALA A 77 14.08 -13.66 15.52
C ALA A 77 13.30 -13.25 16.77
N GLN A 78 13.85 -12.38 17.61
CA GLN A 78 13.17 -11.87 18.81
C GLN A 78 11.90 -11.08 18.46
N ILE A 79 11.96 -10.24 17.41
CA ILE A 79 10.79 -9.51 16.92
C ILE A 79 9.72 -10.49 16.43
N ARG A 80 10.08 -11.59 15.76
CA ARG A 80 9.11 -12.63 15.34
C ARG A 80 8.43 -13.28 16.54
N GLU A 81 9.15 -13.57 17.62
CA GLU A 81 8.58 -14.13 18.85
C GLU A 81 7.58 -13.17 19.51
N ILE A 82 7.96 -11.88 19.64
CA ILE A 82 7.06 -10.83 20.12
C ILE A 82 5.82 -10.79 19.23
N ALA A 83 6.01 -10.80 17.92
CA ALA A 83 4.92 -10.70 16.99
C ALA A 83 3.98 -11.94 17.14
N ALA A 84 4.52 -13.16 17.20
CA ALA A 84 3.74 -14.37 17.44
C ALA A 84 2.89 -14.29 18.71
N LYS A 85 3.44 -13.76 19.81
CA LYS A 85 2.70 -13.52 21.07
C LYS A 85 1.49 -12.60 20.86
N TYR A 86 1.64 -11.49 20.13
CA TYR A 86 0.53 -10.57 19.88
C TYR A 86 -0.47 -11.06 18.82
N ARG A 87 -0.11 -12.06 18.00
CA ARG A 87 -0.98 -12.63 16.94
C ARG A 87 -2.32 -13.09 17.48
N ASP A 88 -2.32 -13.78 18.62
CA ASP A 88 -3.56 -14.32 19.20
C ASP A 88 -4.44 -13.21 19.80
N GLU A 89 -3.84 -12.15 20.34
CA GLU A 89 -4.57 -10.96 20.80
C GLU A 89 -5.24 -10.23 19.62
N PHE A 90 -4.54 -10.08 18.48
CA PHE A 90 -5.14 -9.53 17.27
C PHE A 90 -6.24 -10.44 16.68
N ARG A 91 -6.06 -11.76 16.69
CA ARG A 91 -7.11 -12.71 16.25
C ARG A 91 -8.35 -12.64 17.13
N ALA A 92 -8.17 -12.56 18.44
CA ALA A 92 -9.27 -12.37 19.38
C ALA A 92 -10.01 -11.06 19.11
N LEU A 93 -9.26 -9.98 18.86
CA LEU A 93 -9.84 -8.70 18.50
C LEU A 93 -10.68 -8.76 17.20
N MET A 94 -10.23 -9.52 16.20
CA MET A 94 -10.99 -9.70 14.96
C MET A 94 -12.25 -10.56 15.17
N ARG A 95 -12.23 -11.54 16.08
CA ARG A 95 -13.45 -12.27 16.48
C ARG A 95 -14.45 -11.35 17.16
N GLU A 96 -14.00 -10.54 18.11
CA GLU A 96 -14.87 -9.56 18.79
C GLU A 96 -15.55 -8.59 17.80
N TRP A 97 -14.86 -8.22 16.71
CA TRP A 97 -15.44 -7.41 15.65
C TRP A 97 -16.53 -8.16 14.88
N LYS A 98 -16.29 -9.43 14.52
CA LYS A 98 -17.29 -10.31 13.88
C LYS A 98 -18.52 -10.53 14.78
N ASP A 99 -18.32 -10.59 16.09
CA ASP A 99 -19.39 -10.73 17.09
C ASP A 99 -20.22 -9.44 17.27
N GLY A 100 -19.94 -8.39 16.48
CA GLY A 100 -20.76 -7.19 16.40
C GLY A 100 -20.29 -6.01 17.27
N LYS A 101 -19.08 -6.06 17.85
CA LYS A 101 -18.53 -4.89 18.55
C LYS A 101 -18.29 -3.72 17.60
N SER A 102 -18.43 -2.51 18.15
CA SER A 102 -18.25 -1.29 17.36
C SER A 102 -16.82 -1.20 16.80
N TRP A 103 -16.70 -0.86 15.52
CA TRP A 103 -15.42 -0.59 14.87
C TRP A 103 -14.56 0.44 15.63
N LYS A 104 -15.19 1.41 16.31
CA LYS A 104 -14.48 2.42 17.11
C LYS A 104 -13.73 1.79 18.30
N GLU A 105 -14.34 0.82 18.97
CA GLU A 105 -13.74 0.11 20.10
C GLU A 105 -12.63 -0.82 19.63
N ILE A 106 -12.88 -1.54 18.54
CA ILE A 106 -11.89 -2.41 17.88
C ILE A 106 -10.65 -1.62 17.50
N ARG A 107 -10.82 -0.44 16.88
CA ARG A 107 -9.70 0.44 16.52
C ARG A 107 -8.94 0.94 17.74
N LYS A 108 -9.62 1.24 18.85
CA LYS A 108 -8.96 1.66 20.10
C LYS A 108 -8.08 0.54 20.65
N LYS A 109 -8.64 -0.66 20.81
CA LYS A 109 -7.90 -1.85 21.27
C LYS A 109 -6.74 -2.19 20.34
N ARG A 110 -6.94 -2.13 19.02
CA ARG A 110 -5.87 -2.36 18.04
C ARG A 110 -4.69 -1.42 18.26
N ARG A 111 -4.95 -0.12 18.50
CA ARG A 111 -3.89 0.86 18.80
C ARG A 111 -3.15 0.54 20.09
N GLU A 112 -3.87 0.15 21.14
CA GLU A 112 -3.26 -0.24 22.42
C GLU A 112 -2.36 -1.47 22.24
N LEU A 113 -2.78 -2.47 21.47
CA LEU A 113 -1.97 -3.65 21.14
C LEU A 113 -0.70 -3.29 20.35
N HIS A 114 -0.83 -2.47 19.29
CA HIS A 114 0.35 -2.00 18.55
C HIS A 114 1.31 -1.21 19.43
N GLU A 115 0.82 -0.38 20.36
CA GLU A 115 1.66 0.39 21.27
C GLU A 115 2.41 -0.51 22.26
N LYS A 116 1.75 -1.53 22.81
CA LYS A 116 2.43 -2.51 23.68
C LYS A 116 3.52 -3.28 22.94
N MET A 117 3.17 -3.81 21.76
CA MET A 117 4.10 -4.53 20.91
C MET A 117 5.29 -3.66 20.49
N ARG A 118 5.06 -2.39 20.13
CA ARG A 118 6.11 -1.43 19.80
C ARG A 118 7.10 -1.27 20.96
N ARG A 119 6.62 -1.13 22.20
CA ARG A 119 7.49 -0.98 23.38
C ARG A 119 8.36 -2.20 23.63
N GLU A 120 7.83 -3.40 23.43
CA GLU A 120 8.63 -4.64 23.53
C GLU A 120 9.70 -4.68 22.44
N ILE A 121 9.36 -4.26 21.21
CA ILE A 121 10.32 -4.20 20.10
C ILE A 121 11.41 -3.15 20.37
N GLU A 122 11.05 -1.96 20.86
CA GLU A 122 12.01 -0.90 21.18
C GLU A 122 13.06 -1.32 22.21
N GLN A 123 12.77 -2.31 23.07
CA GLN A 123 13.73 -2.85 24.02
C GLN A 123 14.83 -3.70 23.37
N ILE A 124 14.56 -4.25 22.19
CA ILE A 124 15.52 -5.05 21.40
C ILE A 124 16.46 -4.16 20.58
N LEU A 125 15.99 -2.95 20.25
CA LEU A 125 16.73 -2.03 19.40
C LEU A 125 17.93 -1.42 20.13
N THR A 126 19.01 -1.24 19.39
CA THR A 126 20.20 -0.50 19.85
C THR A 126 19.87 0.99 19.98
N ASP A 127 20.70 1.73 20.71
CA ASP A 127 20.50 3.17 20.89
C ASP A 127 20.64 3.93 19.56
N GLU A 128 21.49 3.45 18.64
CA GLU A 128 21.60 3.98 17.28
C GLU A 128 20.31 3.76 16.47
N GLN A 129 19.73 2.55 16.52
CA GLN A 129 18.46 2.25 15.85
C GLN A 129 17.30 3.07 16.41
N LYS A 130 17.29 3.33 17.73
CA LYS A 130 16.30 4.22 18.36
C LYS A 130 16.45 5.66 17.92
N ALA A 131 17.69 6.15 17.76
CA ALA A 131 17.93 7.50 17.24
C ALA A 131 17.39 7.66 15.82
N ILE A 132 17.58 6.66 14.95
CA ILE A 132 17.00 6.63 13.59
C ILE A 132 15.46 6.67 13.65
N LEU A 133 14.85 5.88 14.54
CA LEU A 133 13.40 5.91 14.72
C LEU A 133 12.88 7.29 15.12
N GLU A 134 13.58 7.96 16.03
CA GLU A 134 13.18 9.28 16.51
C GLU A 134 13.36 10.37 15.46
N GLU A 135 14.40 10.27 14.63
CA GLU A 135 14.57 11.14 13.47
C GLU A 135 13.41 10.96 12.48
N ILE A 136 13.07 9.71 12.13
CA ILE A 136 11.93 9.41 11.25
C ILE A 136 10.64 9.99 11.83
N ARG A 137 10.41 9.82 13.14
CA ARG A 137 9.22 10.37 13.82
C ARG A 137 9.17 11.88 13.75
N THR A 138 10.32 12.54 13.95
CA THR A 138 10.44 14.00 13.91
C THR A 138 10.08 14.53 12.53
N GLN A 139 10.65 13.95 11.47
CA GLN A 139 10.36 14.35 10.10
C GLN A 139 8.87 14.11 9.75
N LEU A 140 8.32 12.94 10.12
CA LEU A 140 6.89 12.66 9.93
C LEU A 140 5.98 13.62 10.70
N ALA A 141 6.36 14.02 11.92
CA ALA A 141 5.61 14.99 12.72
C ALA A 141 5.62 16.38 12.09
N ASN A 142 6.72 16.74 11.40
CA ASN A 142 6.83 17.96 10.60
C ASN A 142 6.08 17.87 9.26
N GLY A 143 5.50 16.71 8.93
CA GLY A 143 4.80 16.47 7.68
C GLY A 143 5.72 16.17 6.49
N GLU A 144 6.98 15.83 6.76
CA GLU A 144 8.01 15.56 5.77
C GLU A 144 8.25 14.04 5.65
N TYR A 145 8.48 13.58 4.41
CA TYR A 145 8.85 12.20 4.17
C TYR A 145 10.30 11.96 4.57
N PRO A 146 10.57 10.92 5.39
CA PRO A 146 11.88 10.76 6.00
C PRO A 146 13.02 10.60 4.99
N ASP A 147 14.04 11.46 5.09
CA ASP A 147 15.21 11.46 4.19
C ASP A 147 15.96 10.13 4.25
N ILE A 148 16.07 9.50 5.42
CA ILE A 148 16.74 8.20 5.56
C ILE A 148 16.07 7.08 4.74
N ILE A 149 14.74 7.11 4.57
CA ILE A 149 14.02 6.14 3.73
C ILE A 149 14.35 6.38 2.26
N ILE A 150 14.45 7.65 1.87
CA ILE A 150 14.83 8.05 0.52
C ILE A 150 16.23 7.56 0.21
N GLU A 151 17.21 7.82 1.09
CA GLU A 151 18.59 7.39 0.88
C GLU A 151 18.73 5.87 0.79
N LYS A 152 18.05 5.11 1.66
CA LYS A 152 18.04 3.64 1.57
C LYS A 152 17.49 3.16 0.23
N ARG A 153 16.45 3.81 -0.29
CA ARG A 153 15.87 3.46 -1.60
C ARG A 153 16.79 3.83 -2.76
N VAL A 154 17.43 5.00 -2.71
CA VAL A 154 18.41 5.43 -3.73
C VAL A 154 19.62 4.50 -3.72
N ALA A 155 20.17 4.18 -2.56
CA ALA A 155 21.28 3.24 -2.41
C ALA A 155 20.94 1.88 -3.02
N PHE A 156 19.75 1.35 -2.71
CA PHE A 156 19.27 0.09 -3.28
C PHE A 156 19.17 0.15 -4.82
N LEU A 157 18.54 1.19 -5.38
CA LEU A 157 18.45 1.33 -6.83
C LEU A 157 19.82 1.54 -7.48
N THR A 158 20.73 2.22 -6.81
CA THR A 158 22.11 2.45 -7.28
C THR A 158 22.89 1.14 -7.35
N GLU A 159 22.77 0.30 -6.32
CA GLU A 159 23.41 -1.02 -6.30
C GLU A 159 22.87 -1.91 -7.43
N GLN A 160 21.56 -1.91 -7.66
CA GLN A 160 20.93 -2.81 -8.62
C GLN A 160 21.01 -2.31 -10.07
N LEU A 161 21.03 -1.00 -10.30
CA LEU A 161 20.96 -0.39 -11.64
C LEU A 161 22.23 0.36 -12.02
N HIS A 162 23.23 0.43 -11.15
CA HIS A 162 24.47 1.18 -11.35
C HIS A 162 24.20 2.63 -11.78
N LEU A 163 23.38 3.33 -10.99
CA LEU A 163 22.94 4.69 -11.30
C LEU A 163 24.11 5.69 -11.26
N SER A 164 24.16 6.63 -12.21
CA SER A 164 25.08 7.77 -12.16
C SER A 164 24.73 8.74 -11.02
N GLU A 165 25.66 9.60 -10.61
CA GLU A 165 25.41 10.61 -9.57
C GLU A 165 24.24 11.54 -9.94
N GLU A 166 24.16 11.94 -11.22
CA GLU A 166 23.06 12.76 -11.74
C GLU A 166 21.70 12.03 -11.63
N GLN A 167 21.67 10.74 -11.97
CA GLN A 167 20.46 9.92 -11.82
C GLN A 167 20.06 9.74 -10.36
N GLN A 168 21.03 9.55 -9.47
CA GLN A 168 20.79 9.41 -8.03
C GLN A 168 20.13 10.68 -7.45
N GLU A 169 20.65 11.86 -7.79
CA GLU A 169 20.09 13.13 -7.33
C GLU A 169 18.68 13.37 -7.88
N ALA A 170 18.46 13.08 -9.16
CA ALA A 170 17.14 13.18 -9.78
C ALA A 170 16.11 12.24 -9.10
N ILE A 171 16.50 10.99 -8.83
CA ILE A 171 15.63 10.02 -8.16
C ILE A 171 15.38 10.41 -6.70
N ARG A 172 16.39 10.92 -5.98
CA ARG A 172 16.24 11.44 -4.60
C ARG A 172 15.17 12.53 -4.55
N GLY A 173 15.23 13.50 -5.46
CA GLY A 173 14.23 14.55 -5.59
C GLY A 173 12.82 14.01 -5.84
N LEU A 174 12.67 13.06 -6.77
CA LEU A 174 11.39 12.40 -7.05
C LEU A 174 10.84 11.65 -5.83
N LEU A 175 11.67 10.88 -5.14
CA LEU A 175 11.24 10.12 -3.96
C LEU A 175 10.80 11.05 -2.83
N LYS A 176 11.47 12.19 -2.64
CA LYS A 176 11.05 13.21 -1.67
C LYS A 176 9.69 13.82 -2.02
N GLU A 177 9.53 14.24 -3.28
CA GLU A 177 8.28 14.83 -3.77
C GLU A 177 7.10 13.86 -3.62
N TYR A 178 7.24 12.65 -4.14
CA TYR A 178 6.17 11.65 -4.12
C TYR A 178 5.95 11.05 -2.73
N GLY A 179 6.99 10.97 -1.89
CA GLY A 179 6.87 10.65 -0.46
C GLY A 179 5.98 11.66 0.28
N ASN A 180 6.18 12.95 0.05
CA ASN A 180 5.33 14.00 0.61
C ASN A 180 3.89 13.91 0.08
N LYS A 181 3.69 13.60 -1.21
CA LYS A 181 2.34 13.33 -1.76
C LYS A 181 1.67 12.15 -1.07
N LEU A 182 2.40 11.08 -0.74
CA LEU A 182 1.88 9.93 0.01
C LEU A 182 1.46 10.32 1.42
N LEU A 183 2.27 11.11 2.13
CA LEU A 183 1.91 11.60 3.47
C LEU A 183 0.66 12.47 3.42
N ALA A 184 0.59 13.41 2.48
CA ALA A 184 -0.60 14.24 2.28
C ALA A 184 -1.83 13.39 1.96
N ALA A 185 -1.72 12.40 1.07
CA ALA A 185 -2.80 11.48 0.74
C ALA A 185 -3.26 10.69 1.98
N ARG A 186 -2.32 10.22 2.82
CA ARG A 186 -2.62 9.50 4.06
C ARG A 186 -3.39 10.38 5.04
N ASN A 187 -2.96 11.63 5.23
CA ASN A 187 -3.56 12.58 6.16
C ASN A 187 -4.94 13.05 5.70
N ASN A 188 -5.16 13.15 4.39
CA ASN A 188 -6.43 13.60 3.80
C ASN A 188 -7.45 12.47 3.59
N SER A 189 -7.04 11.21 3.65
CA SER A 189 -7.92 10.08 3.40
C SER A 189 -8.88 9.83 4.57
N ARG A 190 -10.18 9.85 4.28
CA ARG A 190 -11.23 9.56 5.29
C ARG A 190 -11.52 8.07 5.44
N HIS A 191 -11.26 7.30 4.39
CA HIS A 191 -11.49 5.85 4.35
C HIS A 191 -10.29 5.09 3.74
N PRO A 192 -10.02 3.84 4.15
CA PRO A 192 -8.86 3.07 3.69
C PRO A 192 -8.75 2.93 2.16
N GLY A 193 -9.88 2.78 1.45
CA GLY A 193 -9.88 2.65 -0.01
C GLY A 193 -9.42 3.90 -0.77
N GLN A 194 -9.68 5.10 -0.22
CA GLN A 194 -9.24 6.35 -0.84
C GLN A 194 -7.71 6.46 -0.84
N PHE A 195 -7.08 6.09 0.28
CA PHE A 195 -5.63 6.07 0.40
C PHE A 195 -5.01 5.06 -0.56
N GLY A 196 -5.59 3.85 -0.66
CA GLY A 196 -5.11 2.82 -1.59
C GLY A 196 -5.11 3.28 -3.06
N MET A 197 -6.20 3.91 -3.52
CA MET A 197 -6.26 4.46 -4.88
C MET A 197 -5.25 5.59 -5.10
N ALA A 198 -5.13 6.52 -4.14
CA ALA A 198 -4.17 7.61 -4.22
C ALA A 198 -2.73 7.09 -4.27
N MET A 199 -2.40 6.10 -3.43
CA MET A 199 -1.10 5.44 -3.39
C MET A 199 -0.78 4.78 -4.74
N MET A 200 -1.71 4.01 -5.31
CA MET A 200 -1.52 3.36 -6.60
C MET A 200 -1.20 4.38 -7.70
N ARG A 201 -1.94 5.49 -7.75
CA ARG A 201 -1.70 6.56 -8.72
C ARG A 201 -0.33 7.19 -8.51
N ILE A 202 0.00 7.56 -7.27
CA ILE A 202 1.30 8.15 -6.91
C ILE A 202 2.45 7.22 -7.34
N PHE A 203 2.38 5.93 -7.01
CA PHE A 203 3.43 4.99 -7.39
C PHE A 203 3.52 4.79 -8.90
N LYS A 204 2.40 4.79 -9.63
CA LYS A 204 2.41 4.72 -11.10
C LYS A 204 3.09 5.94 -11.72
N GLU A 205 2.79 7.13 -11.21
CA GLU A 205 3.40 8.39 -11.68
C GLU A 205 4.90 8.44 -11.36
N LEU A 206 5.29 8.10 -10.12
CA LEU A 206 6.69 7.98 -9.70
C LEU A 206 7.45 6.99 -10.59
N ASP A 207 6.88 5.81 -10.84
CA ASP A 207 7.48 4.77 -11.66
C ASP A 207 7.73 5.23 -13.09
N ALA A 208 6.77 5.93 -13.70
CA ALA A 208 6.95 6.53 -15.03
C ALA A 208 8.10 7.55 -15.05
N LYS A 209 8.19 8.39 -14.01
CA LYS A 209 9.26 9.39 -13.88
C LYS A 209 10.64 8.76 -13.66
N ILE A 210 10.72 7.67 -12.90
CA ILE A 210 11.97 6.92 -12.75
C ILE A 210 12.37 6.32 -14.10
N ILE A 211 11.44 5.71 -14.85
CA ILE A 211 11.73 5.10 -16.15
C ILE A 211 12.30 6.12 -17.14
N GLU A 212 11.79 7.36 -17.16
CA GLU A 212 12.32 8.45 -17.99
C GLU A 212 13.80 8.78 -17.73
N LEU A 213 14.31 8.48 -16.51
CA LEU A 213 15.68 8.76 -16.11
C LEU A 213 16.65 7.60 -16.39
N LEU A 214 16.15 6.41 -16.70
CA LEU A 214 16.97 5.21 -16.87
C LEU A 214 17.42 5.02 -18.32
N THR A 215 18.62 4.46 -18.50
CA THR A 215 19.07 3.98 -19.81
C THR A 215 18.31 2.71 -20.23
N PRO A 216 18.32 2.34 -21.52
CA PRO A 216 17.68 1.10 -21.98
C PRO A 216 18.13 -0.16 -21.22
N ASP A 217 19.42 -0.26 -20.91
CA ASP A 217 19.97 -1.41 -20.17
C ASP A 217 19.50 -1.41 -18.71
N GLN A 218 19.50 -0.24 -18.06
CA GLN A 218 18.98 -0.07 -16.70
C GLN A 218 17.48 -0.37 -16.62
N LEU A 219 16.71 -0.05 -17.66
CA LEU A 219 15.27 -0.31 -17.72
C LEU A 219 14.97 -1.81 -17.71
N VAL A 220 15.80 -2.63 -18.36
CA VAL A 220 15.66 -4.09 -18.32
C VAL A 220 15.82 -4.60 -16.88
N LEU A 221 16.87 -4.18 -16.19
CA LEU A 221 17.12 -4.54 -14.79
C LEU A 221 16.00 -4.04 -13.87
N TYR A 222 15.53 -2.82 -14.09
CA TYR A 222 14.45 -2.24 -13.32
C TYR A 222 13.11 -2.99 -13.50
N ASN A 223 12.81 -3.44 -14.72
CA ASN A 223 11.63 -4.26 -14.97
C ASN A 223 11.73 -5.65 -14.32
N GLN A 224 12.89 -6.29 -14.37
CA GLN A 224 13.14 -7.54 -13.65
C GLN A 224 12.94 -7.38 -12.13
N LEU A 225 13.47 -6.28 -11.58
CA LEU A 225 13.31 -5.94 -10.16
C LEU A 225 11.83 -5.78 -9.80
N LYS A 226 11.05 -5.10 -10.64
CA LYS A 226 9.59 -4.95 -10.46
C LYS A 226 8.84 -6.28 -10.54
N GLU A 227 9.19 -7.13 -11.49
CA GLU A 227 8.58 -8.45 -11.62
C GLU A 227 8.83 -9.32 -10.40
N TRP A 228 10.04 -9.29 -9.86
CA TRP A 228 10.35 -10.00 -8.63
C TRP A 228 9.63 -9.44 -7.42
N HIS A 229 9.50 -8.12 -7.28
CA HIS A 229 8.69 -7.55 -6.20
C HIS A 229 7.22 -7.96 -6.33
N ARG A 230 6.66 -7.99 -7.56
CA ARG A 230 5.31 -8.52 -7.82
C ARG A 230 5.23 -10.03 -7.51
N PHE A 231 6.26 -10.78 -7.81
CA PHE A 231 6.33 -12.21 -7.53
C PHE A 231 6.39 -12.48 -6.02
N LYS A 232 7.21 -11.74 -5.28
CA LYS A 232 7.31 -11.85 -3.81
C LYS A 232 6.09 -11.35 -3.06
N GLY A 233 5.44 -10.30 -3.58
CA GLY A 233 4.13 -9.90 -3.10
C GLY A 233 3.08 -11.01 -3.23
N ARG A 234 3.23 -11.91 -4.21
CA ARG A 234 2.36 -13.08 -4.44
C ARG A 234 2.82 -14.37 -3.74
N ARG A 235 4.12 -14.52 -3.46
CA ARG A 235 4.71 -15.67 -2.75
C ARG A 235 5.71 -15.14 -1.73
N HIS A 236 5.32 -15.14 -0.45
CA HIS A 236 6.17 -14.70 0.66
C HIS A 236 7.41 -15.60 0.80
N TYR A 237 8.53 -15.27 0.16
CA TYR A 237 9.83 -15.89 0.44
C TYR A 237 11.02 -14.92 0.36
N ASP A 238 11.95 -15.21 1.28
CA ASP A 238 13.28 -14.72 1.63
C ASP A 238 14.01 -13.69 0.73
N TYR A 239 14.30 -12.50 1.30
CA TYR A 239 15.01 -11.37 0.68
C TYR A 239 16.43 -11.74 0.19
N GLN A 240 17.04 -12.79 0.75
CA GLN A 240 18.42 -13.18 0.46
C GLN A 240 18.62 -13.86 -0.91
N ASN A 241 17.57 -14.39 -1.55
CA ASN A 241 17.63 -15.17 -2.81
C ASN A 241 17.20 -14.37 -4.06
N TRP A 242 17.73 -13.16 -4.28
CA TRP A 242 17.54 -12.44 -5.55
C TRP A 242 18.42 -13.08 -6.65
N PRO A 243 17.83 -13.57 -7.77
CA PRO A 243 18.58 -14.27 -8.82
C PRO A 243 19.48 -13.37 -9.68
N GLY A 244 19.39 -12.05 -9.53
CA GLY A 244 20.27 -11.08 -10.19
C GLY A 244 21.38 -10.54 -9.29
N ARG A 245 21.65 -11.18 -8.13
CA ARG A 245 22.81 -10.85 -7.30
C ARG A 245 24.03 -11.50 -7.97
N PRO A 246 25.09 -10.75 -8.31
CA PRO A 246 26.31 -11.34 -8.85
C PRO A 246 26.94 -12.34 -7.86
#